data_AF-A0A557SW47-F1
#
_entry.id   AF-A0A557SW47-F1
#
_cell.length_a   1.000
_cell.length_b   1.000
_cell.length_c   1.000
_cell.angle_alpha   90.00
_cell.angle_beta   90.00
_cell.angle_gamma   90.00
#
_symmetry.space_group_name_H-M   'P 1'
#
loop_
_entity.id
_entity.type
_entity.pdbx_description
1 polymer ?
#
loop_
_entity_poly.entity_id
_entity_poly.type
_entity_poly.pdbx_seq_one_letter_code
_entity_poly.pdbx_strand_id
1 'polypeptide(L)'
;MSFNLNDSPTHFIVLNAIYKNFTTLDKIMKFTKLTKSEVETVLKELESQRLVIKVEKKIFFLGKKMQYKLTDTGLKVLTSKQQELENKLRQAQQWYSQGDKAQLQTFMGNNRSWMPFLIFSGIMDMVFFMSLMSFMGMALNPMESSMAGDTGDTGATGSESDSGAGTETGATENVDMQGGDIGGGFDFDGGGFDSF
;
A
#
# COMPACT_ATOMS: atom_id res chain seq x y z
N MET A 1 -12.80 -15.49 -21.92
CA MET A 1 -12.80 -15.39 -20.45
C MET A 1 -13.58 -14.12 -20.10
N SER A 2 -14.72 -14.24 -19.42
CA SER A 2 -15.56 -13.09 -19.08
C SER A 2 -15.03 -12.43 -17.80
N PHE A 3 -14.45 -11.23 -17.94
CA PHE A 3 -14.03 -10.42 -16.81
C PHE A 3 -15.26 -9.94 -16.01
N ASN A 4 -15.27 -10.19 -14.69
CA ASN A 4 -16.34 -9.75 -13.80
C ASN A 4 -15.84 -8.56 -12.96
N LEU A 5 -16.33 -7.36 -13.29
CA LEU A 5 -15.92 -6.12 -12.63
C LEU A 5 -16.16 -6.17 -11.12
N ASN A 6 -17.25 -6.79 -10.69
CA ASN A 6 -17.72 -6.77 -9.31
C ASN A 6 -16.77 -7.43 -8.31
N ASP A 7 -15.75 -8.15 -8.78
CA ASP A 7 -14.73 -8.82 -7.97
C ASP A 7 -13.32 -8.25 -8.18
N SER A 8 -13.18 -7.09 -8.83
CA SER A 8 -11.87 -6.50 -9.13
C SER A 8 -11.61 -5.17 -8.41
N PRO A 9 -11.02 -5.19 -7.20
CA PRO A 9 -10.62 -3.98 -6.47
C PRO A 9 -9.76 -3.03 -7.30
N THR A 10 -8.84 -3.56 -8.12
CA THR A 10 -7.95 -2.78 -8.99
C THR A 10 -8.73 -1.94 -10.01
N HIS A 11 -9.82 -2.47 -10.56
CA HIS A 11 -10.69 -1.71 -11.47
C HIS A 11 -11.40 -0.56 -10.75
N PHE A 12 -11.88 -0.81 -9.53
CA PHE A 12 -12.50 0.22 -8.71
C PHE A 12 -11.49 1.28 -8.24
N ILE A 13 -10.23 0.91 -8.00
CA ILE A 13 -9.12 1.85 -7.75
C ILE A 13 -8.96 2.81 -8.94
N VAL A 14 -8.92 2.29 -10.17
CA VAL A 14 -8.82 3.13 -11.39
C VAL A 14 -10.07 3.97 -11.63
N LEU A 15 -11.27 3.41 -11.48
CA LEU A 15 -12.53 4.16 -11.55
C LEU A 15 -12.55 5.32 -10.53
N ASN A 16 -12.12 5.05 -9.30
CA ASN A 16 -12.03 6.05 -8.24
C ASN A 16 -10.97 7.12 -8.53
N ALA A 17 -9.86 6.76 -9.18
CA ALA A 17 -8.88 7.74 -9.64
C ALA A 17 -9.50 8.75 -10.65
N ILE A 18 -10.24 8.23 -11.63
CA ILE A 18 -10.94 9.07 -12.63
C ILE A 18 -12.00 9.93 -11.95
N TYR A 19 -12.78 9.36 -11.02
CA TYR A 19 -13.75 10.08 -10.20
C TYR A 19 -13.10 11.24 -9.43
N LYS A 20 -11.91 11.03 -8.87
CA LYS A 20 -11.10 12.06 -8.19
C LYS A 20 -10.36 13.02 -9.16
N ASN A 21 -10.75 13.08 -10.44
CA ASN A 21 -10.19 13.94 -11.48
C ASN A 21 -8.74 13.61 -11.92
N PHE A 22 -8.23 12.42 -11.61
CA PHE A 22 -7.01 11.90 -12.23
C PHE A 22 -7.36 11.28 -13.58
N THR A 23 -7.46 12.11 -14.62
CA THR A 23 -8.04 11.71 -15.91
C THR A 23 -7.02 11.33 -16.99
N THR A 24 -5.72 11.51 -16.78
CA THR A 24 -4.69 11.17 -17.78
C THR A 24 -3.91 9.94 -17.33
N LEU A 25 -3.40 9.12 -18.26
CA LEU A 25 -2.64 7.91 -17.94
C LEU A 25 -1.58 8.14 -16.86
N ASP A 26 -0.72 9.15 -17.02
CA ASP A 26 0.32 9.48 -16.05
C ASP A 26 -0.22 9.84 -14.66
N LYS A 27 -1.37 10.52 -14.62
CA LYS A 27 -2.01 10.94 -13.36
C LYS A 27 -2.63 9.75 -12.65
N ILE A 28 -3.26 8.85 -13.41
CA ILE A 28 -3.83 7.62 -12.89
C ILE A 28 -2.71 6.76 -12.32
N MET A 29 -1.65 6.48 -13.08
CA MET A 29 -0.49 5.71 -12.59
C MET A 29 0.11 6.29 -11.31
N LYS A 30 0.35 7.62 -11.26
CA LYS A 30 0.91 8.27 -10.07
C LYS A 30 0.00 8.16 -8.86
N PHE A 31 -1.31 8.24 -9.07
CA PHE A 31 -2.31 8.18 -8.01
C PHE A 31 -2.52 6.74 -7.51
N THR A 32 -2.63 5.77 -8.42
CA THR A 32 -2.91 4.36 -8.08
C THR A 32 -1.68 3.55 -7.74
N LYS A 33 -0.48 4.05 -8.06
CA LYS A 33 0.82 3.34 -7.94
C LYS A 33 0.93 2.09 -8.82
N LEU A 34 0.03 1.92 -9.78
CA LEU A 34 0.08 0.85 -10.77
C LEU A 34 1.05 1.19 -11.90
N THR A 35 1.63 0.16 -12.51
CA THR A 35 2.46 0.30 -13.71
C THR A 35 1.62 0.77 -14.90
N LYS A 36 2.31 1.26 -15.93
CA LYS A 36 1.66 1.70 -17.16
C LYS A 36 0.81 0.59 -17.79
N SER A 37 1.36 -0.62 -17.90
CA SER A 37 0.71 -1.78 -18.51
C SER A 37 -0.57 -2.17 -17.76
N GLU A 38 -0.52 -2.19 -16.42
CA GLU A 38 -1.68 -2.50 -15.60
C GLU A 38 -2.79 -1.45 -15.78
N VAL A 39 -2.45 -0.17 -15.74
CA VAL A 39 -3.44 0.90 -15.94
C VAL A 39 -4.05 0.84 -17.34
N GLU A 40 -3.25 0.62 -18.38
CA GLU A 40 -3.74 0.49 -19.75
C GLU A 40 -4.67 -0.72 -19.93
N THR A 41 -4.32 -1.84 -19.31
CA THR A 41 -5.15 -3.07 -19.33
C THR A 41 -6.50 -2.82 -18.66
N VAL A 42 -6.48 -2.28 -17.44
CA VAL A 42 -7.69 -1.95 -16.68
C VAL A 42 -8.55 -0.94 -17.42
N LEU A 43 -7.96 0.12 -18.00
CA LEU A 43 -8.71 1.11 -18.77
C LEU A 43 -9.38 0.49 -20.00
N LYS A 44 -8.69 -0.40 -20.72
CA LYS A 44 -9.27 -1.11 -21.86
C LYS A 44 -10.45 -1.99 -21.45
N GLU A 45 -10.35 -2.67 -20.31
CA GLU A 45 -11.44 -3.49 -19.76
C GLU A 45 -12.63 -2.62 -19.34
N LEU A 46 -12.39 -1.49 -18.65
CA LEU A 46 -13.42 -0.53 -18.28
C LEU A 46 -14.10 0.13 -19.50
N GLU A 47 -13.34 0.42 -20.56
CA GLU A 47 -13.86 0.92 -21.84
C GLU A 47 -14.74 -0.13 -22.52
N SER A 48 -14.30 -1.40 -22.54
CA SER A 48 -15.08 -2.51 -23.13
C SER A 48 -16.44 -2.70 -22.43
N GLN A 49 -16.52 -2.37 -21.14
CA GLN A 49 -17.73 -2.42 -20.33
C GLN A 49 -18.53 -1.11 -20.35
N ARG A 50 -18.11 -0.10 -21.12
CA ARG A 50 -18.73 1.23 -21.21
C ARG A 50 -18.80 1.97 -19.88
N LEU A 51 -17.85 1.72 -18.97
CA LEU A 51 -17.75 2.41 -17.67
C LEU A 51 -16.88 3.66 -17.78
N VAL A 52 -15.93 3.62 -18.70
CA VAL A 52 -15.01 4.72 -19.00
C VAL A 52 -15.07 5.00 -20.49
N ILE A 53 -14.91 6.27 -20.86
CA ILE A 53 -14.69 6.70 -22.25
C ILE A 53 -13.38 7.48 -22.36
N LYS A 54 -12.72 7.28 -23.50
CA LYS A 54 -11.52 8.02 -23.87
C LYS A 54 -11.90 9.28 -24.64
N VAL A 55 -11.41 10.44 -24.20
CA VAL A 55 -11.71 11.76 -24.77
C VAL A 55 -10.40 12.48 -25.09
N GLU A 56 -10.29 12.98 -26.31
CA GLU A 56 -9.17 13.85 -26.70
C GLU A 56 -9.49 15.30 -26.32
N LYS A 57 -8.72 15.88 -25.40
CA LYS A 57 -8.88 17.29 -25.01
C LYS A 57 -7.79 18.12 -25.67
N LYS A 58 -8.20 19.15 -26.44
CA LYS A 58 -7.28 20.17 -26.96
C LYS A 58 -6.80 21.02 -25.78
N ILE A 59 -5.48 21.09 -25.60
CA ILE A 59 -4.84 21.98 -24.62
C ILE A 59 -4.38 23.21 -25.40
N PHE A 60 -4.75 24.39 -24.91
CA PHE A 60 -4.35 25.66 -25.51
C PHE A 60 -2.82 25.73 -25.52
N PHE A 61 -2.23 25.88 -26.70
CA PHE A 61 -0.78 25.86 -27.01
C PHE A 61 0.02 24.55 -26.88
N LEU A 62 -0.50 23.49 -26.26
CA LEU A 62 0.28 22.25 -26.00
C LEU A 62 -0.16 21.02 -26.81
N GLY A 63 -1.01 21.21 -27.82
CA GLY A 63 -1.53 20.12 -28.65
C GLY A 63 -2.73 19.41 -28.05
N LYS A 64 -2.84 18.09 -28.28
CA LYS A 64 -3.96 17.25 -27.85
C LYS A 64 -3.49 16.29 -26.76
N LYS A 65 -4.30 16.12 -25.71
CA LYS A 65 -4.02 15.16 -24.63
C LYS A 65 -5.21 14.21 -24.45
N MET A 66 -4.90 12.92 -24.39
CA MET A 66 -5.90 11.91 -24.09
C MET A 66 -6.28 11.97 -22.60
N GLN A 67 -7.58 11.97 -22.33
CA GLN A 67 -8.17 11.88 -21.01
C GLN A 67 -9.20 10.76 -20.96
N TYR A 68 -9.46 10.26 -19.77
CA TYR A 68 -10.47 9.27 -19.46
C TYR A 68 -11.56 9.94 -18.61
N LYS A 69 -12.81 9.63 -18.89
CA LYS A 69 -13.98 10.10 -18.14
C LYS A 69 -14.88 8.93 -17.79
N LEU A 70 -15.54 9.00 -16.64
CA LEU A 70 -16.61 8.07 -16.29
C LEU A 70 -17.83 8.31 -17.18
N THR A 71 -18.49 7.23 -17.55
CA THR A 71 -19.87 7.27 -18.04
C THR A 71 -20.84 7.35 -16.87
N ASP A 72 -22.12 7.64 -17.14
CA ASP A 72 -23.15 7.60 -16.10
C ASP A 72 -23.24 6.20 -15.45
N THR A 73 -23.12 5.16 -16.27
CA THR A 73 -23.05 3.77 -15.79
C THR A 73 -21.81 3.54 -14.91
N GLY A 74 -20.63 4.01 -15.35
CA GLY A 74 -19.40 3.90 -14.56
C GLY A 74 -19.48 4.60 -13.21
N LEU A 75 -20.05 5.80 -13.19
CA LEU A 75 -20.30 6.55 -11.95
C LEU A 75 -21.28 5.81 -11.03
N LYS A 76 -22.40 5.30 -11.58
CA LYS A 76 -23.39 4.56 -10.81
C LYS A 76 -22.80 3.28 -10.21
N VAL A 77 -22.02 2.53 -10.98
CA VAL A 77 -21.37 1.30 -10.52
C VAL A 77 -20.37 1.60 -9.41
N LEU A 78 -19.50 2.61 -9.59
CA LEU A 78 -18.54 3.03 -8.59
C LEU A 78 -19.23 3.43 -7.27
N THR A 79 -20.19 4.35 -7.35
CA THR A 79 -20.88 4.89 -6.16
C THR A 79 -21.70 3.82 -5.44
N SER A 80 -22.35 2.92 -6.17
CA SER A 80 -23.07 1.78 -5.57
C SER A 80 -22.11 0.88 -4.77
N LYS A 81 -20.92 0.60 -5.30
CA LYS A 81 -19.92 -0.21 -4.60
C LYS A 81 -19.35 0.51 -3.37
N GLN A 82 -19.11 1.82 -3.46
CA GLN A 82 -18.67 2.62 -2.33
C GLN A 82 -19.72 2.58 -1.20
N GLN A 83 -21.00 2.76 -1.53
CA GLN A 83 -22.09 2.69 -0.57
C GLN A 83 -22.22 1.30 0.08
N GLU A 84 -22.06 0.22 -0.71
CA GLU A 84 -22.03 -1.15 -0.17
C GLU A 84 -20.93 -1.32 0.88
N LEU A 85 -19.72 -0.86 0.57
CA LEU A 85 -18.55 -0.98 1.43
C LEU A 85 -18.64 -0.06 2.66
N GLU A 86 -19.20 1.14 2.52
CA GLU A 86 -19.51 2.05 3.63
C GLU A 86 -20.48 1.38 4.61
N ASN A 87 -21.55 0.75 4.12
CA ASN A 87 -22.51 0.05 4.98
C ASN A 87 -21.89 -1.13 5.72
N LYS A 88 -20.98 -1.88 5.08
CA LYS A 88 -20.24 -2.95 5.74
C LYS A 88 -19.26 -2.40 6.78
N LEU A 89 -18.58 -1.29 6.47
CA LEU A 89 -17.67 -0.63 7.41
C LEU A 89 -18.42 -0.10 8.65
N ARG A 90 -19.60 0.48 8.49
CA ARG A 90 -20.43 0.93 9.61
C ARG A 90 -20.81 -0.22 10.55
N GLN A 91 -21.11 -1.40 10.02
CA GLN A 91 -21.33 -2.61 10.83
C GLN A 91 -20.06 -3.03 11.56
N ALA A 92 -18.91 -3.00 10.87
CA ALA A 92 -17.62 -3.28 11.50
C ALA A 92 -17.29 -2.30 12.65
N GLN A 93 -17.58 -1.01 12.50
CA GLN A 93 -17.40 -0.02 13.57
C GLN A 93 -18.29 -0.31 14.79
N GLN A 94 -19.50 -0.83 14.57
CA GLN A 94 -20.39 -1.25 15.67
C GLN A 94 -19.81 -2.46 16.41
N TRP A 95 -19.36 -3.49 15.70
CA TRP A 95 -18.70 -4.65 16.30
C TRP A 95 -17.42 -4.27 17.05
N TYR A 96 -16.63 -3.36 16.50
CA TYR A 96 -15.46 -2.80 17.16
C TYR A 96 -15.82 -2.11 18.49
N SER A 97 -16.86 -1.28 18.47
CA SER A 97 -17.33 -0.58 19.67
C SER A 97 -17.89 -1.53 20.75
N GLN A 98 -18.39 -2.69 20.34
CA GLN A 98 -18.91 -3.73 21.23
C GLN A 98 -17.84 -4.73 21.68
N GLY A 99 -16.62 -4.66 21.11
CA GLY A 99 -15.55 -5.61 21.39
C GLY A 99 -15.73 -6.99 20.74
N ASP A 100 -16.60 -7.13 19.74
CA ASP A 100 -16.89 -8.40 19.05
C ASP A 100 -15.80 -8.75 18.03
N LYS A 101 -14.74 -9.42 18.51
CA LYS A 101 -13.60 -9.87 17.70
C LYS A 101 -13.99 -10.87 16.62
N ALA A 102 -14.99 -11.73 16.87
CA ALA A 102 -15.36 -12.79 15.94
C ALA A 102 -15.99 -12.21 14.67
N GLN A 103 -16.95 -11.29 14.83
CA GLN A 103 -17.58 -10.62 13.69
C GLN A 103 -16.59 -9.76 12.90
N LEU A 104 -15.65 -9.10 13.60
CA LEU A 104 -14.58 -8.33 12.96
C LEU A 104 -13.62 -9.20 12.15
N GLN A 105 -13.27 -10.39 12.64
CA GLN A 105 -12.48 -11.37 11.89
C GLN A 105 -13.20 -11.82 10.62
N THR A 106 -14.50 -12.12 10.71
CA THR A 106 -15.30 -12.48 9.54
C THR A 106 -15.38 -11.34 8.52
N PHE A 107 -15.57 -10.10 8.98
CA PHE A 107 -15.57 -8.91 8.11
C PHE A 107 -14.24 -8.76 7.36
N MET A 108 -13.11 -8.82 8.08
CA MET A 108 -11.77 -8.72 7.50
C MET A 108 -11.48 -9.85 6.51
N GLY A 109 -11.87 -11.09 6.85
CA GLY A 109 -11.71 -12.24 5.96
C GLY A 109 -12.51 -12.09 4.67
N ASN A 110 -13.80 -11.78 4.78
CA ASN A 110 -14.70 -11.68 3.64
C ASN A 110 -14.42 -10.48 2.74
N ASN A 111 -13.83 -9.42 3.27
CA ASN A 111 -13.54 -8.19 2.53
C ASN A 111 -12.03 -7.96 2.32
N ARG A 112 -11.18 -8.97 2.55
CA ARG A 112 -9.71 -8.84 2.48
C ARG A 112 -9.21 -8.18 1.20
N SER A 113 -9.74 -8.59 0.04
CA SER A 113 -9.38 -8.02 -1.26
C SER A 113 -9.85 -6.58 -1.45
N TRP A 114 -10.92 -6.17 -0.74
CA TRP A 114 -11.49 -4.83 -0.77
C TRP A 114 -10.88 -3.88 0.26
N MET A 115 -10.12 -4.39 1.24
CA MET A 115 -9.46 -3.55 2.26
C MET A 115 -8.53 -2.48 1.65
N PRO A 116 -7.66 -2.81 0.66
CA PRO A 116 -6.85 -1.79 0.01
C PRO A 116 -7.70 -0.71 -0.67
N PHE A 117 -8.83 -1.08 -1.30
CA PHE A 117 -9.73 -0.12 -1.92
C PHE A 117 -10.46 0.75 -0.89
N LEU A 118 -10.93 0.19 0.23
CA LEU A 118 -11.55 0.92 1.33
C LEU A 118 -10.66 2.05 1.85
N ILE A 119 -9.37 1.75 2.06
CA ILE A 119 -8.37 2.73 2.51
C ILE A 119 -8.07 3.74 1.40
N PHE A 120 -7.78 3.25 0.18
CA PHE A 120 -7.44 4.10 -0.97
C PHE A 120 -8.56 5.06 -1.37
N SER A 121 -9.80 4.60 -1.31
CA SER A 121 -10.99 5.41 -1.60
C SER A 121 -11.19 6.48 -0.54
N GLY A 122 -10.78 6.23 0.71
CA GLY A 122 -11.03 7.08 1.87
C GLY A 122 -12.33 6.73 2.59
N ILE A 123 -12.99 5.62 2.23
CA ILE A 123 -14.14 5.11 2.99
C ILE A 123 -13.70 4.69 4.39
N MET A 124 -12.54 4.05 4.48
CA MET A 124 -11.91 3.65 5.74
C MET A 124 -10.68 4.50 6.00
N ASP A 125 -10.60 5.11 7.18
CA ASP A 125 -9.40 5.81 7.61
C ASP A 125 -8.28 4.82 7.98
N MET A 126 -7.03 5.15 7.64
CA MET A 126 -5.83 4.39 8.00
C MET A 126 -5.72 4.18 9.52
N VAL A 127 -6.07 5.17 10.34
CA VAL A 127 -6.05 5.09 11.80
C VAL A 127 -7.04 4.04 12.29
N PHE A 128 -8.25 3.99 11.72
CA PHE A 128 -9.22 2.96 12.07
C PHE A 128 -8.75 1.58 11.62
N PHE A 129 -8.17 1.47 10.43
CA PHE A 129 -7.60 0.21 9.96
C PHE A 129 -6.47 -0.30 10.88
N MET A 130 -5.54 0.56 11.27
CA MET A 130 -4.46 0.24 12.21
C MET A 130 -5.01 -0.17 13.58
N SER A 131 -6.02 0.55 14.08
CA SER A 131 -6.72 0.23 15.32
C SER A 131 -7.41 -1.14 15.26
N LEU A 132 -8.06 -1.47 14.14
CA LEU A 132 -8.69 -2.76 13.93
C LEU A 132 -7.65 -3.90 13.90
N MET A 133 -6.52 -3.72 13.19
CA MET A 133 -5.44 -4.70 13.16
C MET A 133 -4.82 -4.92 14.55
N SER A 134 -4.56 -3.84 15.29
CA SER A 134 -4.09 -3.89 16.68
C SER A 134 -5.08 -4.62 17.59
N PHE A 135 -6.38 -4.31 17.49
CA PHE A 135 -7.43 -4.94 18.28
C PHE A 135 -7.57 -6.44 18.03
N MET A 136 -7.37 -6.87 16.79
CA MET A 136 -7.38 -8.27 16.40
C MET A 136 -6.12 -9.03 16.81
N GLY A 137 -5.12 -8.35 17.40
CA GLY A 137 -3.86 -8.98 17.78
C GLY A 137 -3.05 -9.50 16.59
N MET A 138 -3.38 -9.05 15.37
CA MET A 138 -2.48 -9.24 14.24
C MET A 138 -1.30 -8.31 14.50
N ALA A 139 -0.18 -8.88 14.95
CA ALA A 139 1.08 -8.15 14.99
C ALA A 139 1.25 -7.49 13.63
N LEU A 140 1.55 -6.19 13.64
CA LEU A 140 1.91 -5.44 12.45
C LEU A 140 3.21 -6.05 11.93
N ASN A 141 3.14 -7.16 11.19
CA ASN A 141 4.23 -7.57 10.32
C ASN A 141 4.26 -6.51 9.23
N PRO A 142 5.27 -5.63 9.24
CA PRO A 142 5.20 -4.36 8.53
C PRO A 142 5.43 -4.64 7.06
N MET A 143 4.39 -4.79 6.24
CA MET A 143 4.51 -4.62 4.78
C MET A 143 5.64 -5.41 4.06
N GLU A 144 6.22 -6.48 4.63
CA GLU A 144 7.53 -6.96 4.14
C GLU A 144 7.45 -7.95 2.96
N SER A 145 6.34 -8.64 2.72
CA SER A 145 6.31 -9.68 1.66
C SER A 145 5.45 -9.37 0.44
N SER A 146 4.68 -8.27 0.43
CA SER A 146 3.79 -7.96 -0.71
C SER A 146 3.87 -6.53 -1.24
N MET A 147 4.65 -5.66 -0.60
CA MET A 147 5.07 -4.38 -1.17
C MET A 147 6.51 -4.42 -1.72
N ALA A 148 7.23 -5.52 -1.52
CA ALA A 148 8.42 -5.89 -2.29
C ALA A 148 7.98 -6.31 -3.70
N GLY A 149 7.74 -5.33 -4.56
CA GLY A 149 7.82 -5.57 -5.99
C GLY A 149 9.22 -6.10 -6.31
N ASP A 150 9.25 -7.30 -6.89
CA ASP A 150 10.23 -7.79 -7.85
C ASP A 150 11.54 -6.98 -7.97
N THR A 151 12.57 -7.42 -7.25
CA THR A 151 13.97 -7.23 -7.68
C THR A 151 14.84 -8.37 -7.14
N GLY A 152 15.33 -9.19 -8.06
CA GLY A 152 16.67 -9.75 -7.98
C GLY A 152 16.80 -11.11 -7.28
N ASP A 153 16.92 -12.14 -8.09
CA ASP A 153 18.02 -13.12 -8.02
C ASP A 153 19.03 -12.89 -6.88
N THR A 154 19.12 -13.83 -5.93
CA THR A 154 20.39 -14.36 -5.45
C THR A 154 20.17 -15.45 -4.39
N GLY A 155 20.79 -16.60 -4.65
CA GLY A 155 21.63 -17.23 -3.63
C GLY A 155 20.97 -18.24 -2.69
N ALA A 156 21.17 -19.51 -3.02
CA ALA A 156 21.16 -20.60 -2.06
C ALA A 156 22.17 -20.39 -0.92
N THR A 157 21.75 -20.64 0.32
CA THR A 157 22.49 -21.29 1.43
C THR A 157 21.43 -21.53 2.53
N GLY A 158 21.24 -22.69 3.15
CA GLY A 158 22.14 -23.80 3.41
C GLY A 158 22.42 -23.83 4.92
N SER A 159 21.75 -24.76 5.64
CA SER A 159 21.98 -25.15 7.04
C SER A 159 21.71 -24.05 8.09
N GLU A 160 21.47 -24.29 9.38
CA GLU A 160 21.94 -25.38 10.23
C GLU A 160 20.99 -25.53 11.43
N SER A 161 20.71 -26.79 11.80
CA SER A 161 20.13 -27.18 13.08
C SER A 161 21.18 -28.01 13.82
N ASP A 162 21.18 -27.84 15.14
CA ASP A 162 21.59 -28.81 16.17
C ASP A 162 23.00 -28.72 16.79
N SER A 163 23.02 -29.13 18.08
CA SER A 163 24.09 -29.22 19.09
C SER A 163 24.38 -27.95 19.93
N GLY A 164 24.36 -27.91 21.27
CA GLY A 164 24.25 -28.94 22.31
C GLY A 164 25.38 -28.79 23.35
N ALA A 165 25.04 -28.68 24.65
CA ALA A 165 25.90 -28.69 25.87
C ALA A 165 26.73 -27.42 26.16
N GLY A 166 26.97 -26.95 27.40
CA GLY A 166 26.70 -27.42 28.76
C GLY A 166 27.74 -26.81 29.73
N THR A 167 27.26 -26.07 30.75
CA THR A 167 27.76 -25.96 32.14
C THR A 167 29.17 -25.38 32.50
N GLU A 168 29.15 -24.19 33.14
CA GLU A 168 29.81 -23.71 34.39
C GLU A 168 31.31 -24.02 34.66
N THR A 169 32.23 -23.06 34.94
CA THR A 169 32.45 -22.36 36.22
C THR A 169 33.81 -21.58 36.19
N GLY A 170 33.97 -20.54 37.03
CA GLY A 170 35.26 -20.02 37.54
C GLY A 170 35.69 -18.64 36.98
N ALA A 171 35.52 -17.52 37.67
CA ALA A 171 36.29 -17.00 38.83
C ALA A 171 37.46 -16.06 38.44
N THR A 172 37.21 -14.77 38.68
CA THR A 172 38.09 -13.72 39.25
C THR A 172 39.23 -13.06 38.45
N GLU A 173 39.18 -11.72 38.51
CA GLU A 173 40.26 -10.75 38.79
C GLU A 173 40.99 -9.99 37.67
N ASN A 174 40.97 -8.66 37.85
CA ASN A 174 41.63 -7.58 37.13
C ASN A 174 43.15 -7.75 37.07
N VAL A 175 43.81 -7.29 35.98
CA VAL A 175 44.98 -6.36 36.01
C VAL A 175 45.14 -5.63 34.65
N ASP A 176 45.31 -4.32 34.78
CA ASP A 176 45.89 -3.22 33.97
C ASP A 176 46.48 -3.33 32.54
N MET A 177 46.21 -2.21 31.83
CA MET A 177 47.08 -1.36 30.99
C MET A 177 48.17 -1.97 30.09
N GLN A 178 47.99 -1.83 28.76
CA GLN A 178 48.91 -1.11 27.86
C GLN A 178 48.24 -1.01 26.47
N GLY A 179 47.97 0.18 25.92
CA GLY A 179 48.91 0.85 25.02
C GLY A 179 48.55 0.54 23.56
N GLY A 180 47.94 1.49 22.84
CA GLY A 180 47.55 1.26 21.45
C GLY A 180 46.83 2.46 20.82
N ASP A 181 47.62 3.49 20.53
CA ASP A 181 47.35 4.68 19.74
C ASP A 181 46.74 4.31 18.36
N ILE A 182 45.52 4.79 18.06
CA ILE A 182 45.04 4.93 16.68
C ILE A 182 44.35 6.29 16.57
N GLY A 183 45.19 7.30 16.30
CA GLY A 183 44.76 8.59 15.77
C GLY A 183 44.07 8.47 14.41
N GLY A 184 43.11 9.35 14.19
CA GLY A 184 42.37 9.48 12.92
C GLY A 184 41.10 10.31 13.06
N GLY A 185 41.15 11.41 13.81
CA GLY A 185 40.08 12.40 13.85
C GLY A 185 40.05 13.17 12.53
N PHE A 186 38.97 13.01 11.77
CA PHE A 186 38.69 13.82 10.58
C PHE A 186 38.21 15.20 11.03
N ASP A 187 39.12 16.17 10.97
CA ASP A 187 38.81 17.60 11.06
C ASP A 187 38.05 18.03 9.79
N PHE A 188 36.72 18.18 9.89
CA PHE A 188 35.94 18.92 8.90
C PHE A 188 35.83 20.38 9.34
N ASP A 189 36.69 21.19 8.73
CA ASP A 189 36.83 22.63 8.83
C ASP A 189 35.49 23.36 8.56
N GLY A 190 34.92 23.91 9.64
CA GLY A 190 33.71 24.74 9.63
C GLY A 190 34.00 26.15 9.14
N GLY A 191 34.05 26.32 7.82
CA GLY A 191 34.26 27.61 7.15
C GLY A 191 32.99 28.45 6.98
N GLY A 192 32.84 29.46 7.84
CA GLY A 192 32.35 30.81 7.58
C GLY A 192 31.25 31.07 6.55
N PHE A 193 30.03 31.36 7.03
CA PHE A 193 29.11 32.29 6.37
C PHE A 193 28.92 33.51 7.27
N ASP A 194 29.62 34.58 6.92
CA ASP A 194 29.36 35.92 7.44
C ASP A 194 29.59 36.91 6.29
N SER A 195 28.52 37.52 5.79
CA SER A 195 28.41 38.97 5.52
C SER A 195 27.15 39.33 4.73
N PHE A 196 26.60 40.45 5.18
CA PHE A 196 25.36 41.17 4.85
C PHE A 196 25.22 41.62 3.39
#